data_AF-A0A7C5KW45-F1
#
_entry.id   AF-A0A7C5KW45-F1
#
_cell.length_a   1.000
_cell.length_b   1.000
_cell.length_c   1.000
_cell.angle_alpha   90.00
_cell.angle_beta   90.00
_cell.angle_gamma   90.00
#
_symmetry.space_group_name_H-M   'P 1'
#
loop_
_entity.id
_entity.type
_entity.pdbx_description
1 polymer ?
#
loop_
_entity_poly.entity_id
_entity_poly.type
_entity_poly.pdbx_seq_one_letter_code
_entity_poly.pdbx_strand_id
1 'polypeptide(L)'
;PLPFALLHYIPVINANRVPARFSVVLGLSLATLAGFGAFWILRRIKKRSLLVGATALLTVLALFDVLSVPLPLTAAGTPDVYAKIGAEEADFTLLQLPLGWRNSFGVYGAERTQIQYYQHLHQKPMLGGNISRAPAFKFDYYRNIPLFQAIAQTELPQSDPAVSAETLERAKQQAADLMTLYNVGYVVIHQPIPGRKPYADTFTATRQLIFELLPLENKATYLSPEAAAYKVNRPPVPKTLRLEFGDWPSAPYRGEGWGGDELYQGAGVNWSTAPESRIFFPYQGRGDRKLSIHLIPFGYAGAPPQTVKIMLNEMYMVGVYSLREEWQVLEATLPAKALRPGLNRLTLQFSRQAIPREALPADTAIGGTGVNAPLDIEINSHADFSFITVGFGAEAADASAHRRGFNVAVLNPQSGQVLDKKGFDTAANPYEAEALRNYIAQIPAGQIVLVSSKGADAAAFLSEGFAALGGSKDLPGVPYSLIGVKGAAEGSALERFGEAYLRLG
;
A
#
# COMPACT_ATOMS: atom_id res chain seq x y z
N PRO A 1 -17.55 18.50 17.81
CA PRO A 1 -17.95 17.19 17.23
C PRO A 1 -19.48 17.04 17.22
N LEU A 2 -20.10 16.97 16.03
CA LEU A 2 -21.55 16.79 15.88
C LEU A 2 -21.98 15.34 16.19
N PRO A 3 -23.27 15.08 16.51
CA PRO A 3 -23.79 13.74 16.81
C PRO A 3 -23.49 12.68 15.74
N PHE A 4 -23.28 13.11 14.49
CA PHE A 4 -22.88 12.25 13.38
C PHE A 4 -21.56 11.50 13.62
N ALA A 5 -20.64 12.06 14.42
CA ALA A 5 -19.37 11.40 14.75
C ALA A 5 -19.57 10.06 15.49
N LEU A 6 -20.66 9.93 16.27
CA LEU A 6 -20.97 8.69 16.99
C LEU A 6 -21.35 7.55 16.02
N LEU A 7 -21.96 7.88 14.88
CA LEU A 7 -22.38 6.89 13.89
C LEU A 7 -21.19 6.23 13.16
N HIS A 8 -20.01 6.84 13.19
CA HIS A 8 -18.79 6.25 12.63
C HIS A 8 -18.24 5.08 13.47
N TYR A 9 -18.66 4.97 14.73
CA TYR A 9 -18.25 3.89 15.63
C TYR A 9 -19.23 2.72 15.65
N ILE A 10 -20.41 2.86 15.02
CA ILE A 10 -21.41 1.79 14.95
C ILE A 10 -21.11 0.91 13.73
N PRO A 11 -20.83 -0.39 13.90
CA PRO A 11 -20.66 -1.33 12.79
C PRO A 11 -21.86 -1.27 11.83
N VAL A 12 -21.63 -1.48 10.53
CA VAL A 12 -22.64 -1.36 9.45
C VAL A 12 -23.04 0.08 9.11
N ILE A 13 -23.29 0.93 10.11
CA ILE A 13 -23.66 2.35 9.89
C ILE A 13 -22.43 3.17 9.46
N ASN A 14 -21.24 2.83 9.97
CA ASN A 14 -19.97 3.48 9.62
C ASN A 14 -19.58 3.40 8.12
N ALA A 15 -20.29 2.60 7.33
CA ALA A 15 -20.16 2.56 5.88
C ALA A 15 -20.83 3.78 5.20
N ASN A 16 -21.78 4.44 5.85
CA ASN A 16 -22.47 5.64 5.36
C ASN A 16 -21.68 6.92 5.67
N ARG A 17 -20.55 7.07 4.96
CA ARG A 17 -19.58 8.16 5.19
C ARG A 17 -19.94 9.50 4.51
N VAL A 18 -21.01 9.55 3.72
CA VAL A 18 -21.44 10.74 2.98
C VAL A 18 -22.89 11.10 3.38
N PRO A 19 -23.09 11.82 4.50
CA PRO A 19 -24.42 12.14 5.00
C PRO A 19 -25.27 12.94 3.99
N ALA A 20 -24.64 13.69 3.08
CA ALA A 20 -25.32 14.39 1.99
C ALA A 20 -26.18 13.48 1.09
N ARG A 21 -25.94 12.15 1.06
CA ARG A 21 -26.80 11.21 0.32
C ARG A 21 -28.21 11.09 0.89
N PHE A 22 -28.40 11.42 2.17
CA PHE A 22 -29.71 11.44 2.81
C PHE A 22 -30.47 12.75 2.59
N SER A 23 -29.84 13.77 2.00
CA SER A 23 -30.48 15.06 1.76
C SER A 23 -31.73 14.95 0.87
N VAL A 24 -31.77 13.99 -0.06
CA VAL A 24 -32.96 13.75 -0.89
C VAL A 24 -34.13 13.23 -0.04
N VAL A 25 -33.88 12.26 0.84
CA VAL A 25 -34.92 11.68 1.73
C VAL A 25 -35.37 12.70 2.77
N LEU A 26 -34.43 13.46 3.33
CA LEU A 26 -34.72 14.57 4.24
C LEU A 26 -35.55 15.65 3.54
N GLY A 27 -35.15 16.06 2.33
CA GLY A 27 -35.87 17.03 1.51
C GLY A 27 -37.31 16.60 1.23
N LEU A 28 -37.51 15.33 0.86
CA LEU A 28 -38.86 14.77 0.65
C LEU A 28 -39.71 14.79 1.93
N SER A 29 -39.11 14.46 3.08
CA SER A 29 -39.79 14.48 4.37
C SER A 29 -40.18 15.90 4.79
N LEU A 30 -39.27 16.86 4.61
CA LEU A 30 -39.52 18.28 4.89
C LEU A 30 -40.55 18.87 3.93
N ALA A 31 -40.53 18.52 2.65
CA ALA A 31 -41.52 18.96 1.67
C ALA A 31 -42.93 18.50 2.06
N THR A 32 -43.06 17.28 2.60
CA THR A 32 -44.34 16.76 3.11
C THR A 32 -44.84 17.59 4.30
N LEU A 33 -43.97 17.89 5.27
CA LEU A 33 -44.31 18.73 6.43
C LEU A 33 -44.66 20.17 6.01
N ALA A 34 -43.90 20.75 5.09
CA ALA A 34 -44.18 22.07 4.51
C ALA A 34 -45.54 22.10 3.80
N GLY A 35 -45.92 21.02 3.12
CA GLY A 35 -47.25 20.84 2.53
C GLY A 35 -48.39 20.90 3.55
N PHE A 36 -48.25 20.24 4.70
CA PHE A 36 -49.23 20.34 5.80
C PHE A 36 -49.31 21.75 6.38
N GLY A 37 -48.16 22.43 6.55
CA GLY A 37 -48.11 23.82 6.98
C GLY A 37 -48.81 24.76 6.00
N ALA A 38 -48.51 24.62 4.71
CA ALA A 38 -49.18 25.36 3.63
C ALA A 38 -50.69 25.13 3.65
N PHE A 39 -51.16 23.88 3.76
CA PHE A 39 -52.58 23.56 3.88
C PHE A 39 -53.23 24.24 5.10
N TRP A 40 -52.56 24.24 6.25
CA TRP A 40 -53.06 24.87 7.47
C TRP A 40 -53.22 26.39 7.36
N ILE A 41 -52.34 27.06 6.61
CA ILE A 41 -52.41 28.50 6.33
C ILE A 41 -53.49 28.78 5.29
N LEU A 42 -53.48 28.06 4.16
CA LEU A 42 -54.36 28.29 3.03
C LEU A 42 -55.84 28.11 3.40
N ARG A 43 -56.19 27.15 4.27
CA ARG A 43 -57.57 26.97 4.76
C ARG A 43 -58.13 28.15 5.54
N ARG A 44 -57.29 29.08 6.02
CA ARG A 44 -57.73 30.31 6.72
C ARG A 44 -58.16 31.41 5.74
N ILE A 45 -57.81 31.30 4.46
CA ILE A 45 -58.11 32.30 3.43
C ILE A 45 -59.52 32.07 2.88
N LYS A 46 -60.44 32.99 3.14
CA LYS A 46 -61.84 32.90 2.67
C LYS A 46 -62.06 33.40 1.24
N LYS A 47 -61.21 34.31 0.75
CA LYS A 47 -61.35 34.91 -0.60
C LYS A 47 -60.72 33.99 -1.65
N ARG A 48 -61.52 33.46 -2.57
CA ARG A 48 -61.10 32.48 -3.59
C ARG A 48 -59.92 32.96 -4.44
N SER A 49 -59.90 34.23 -4.86
CA SER A 49 -58.80 34.79 -5.66
C SER A 49 -57.46 34.80 -4.91
N LEU A 50 -57.49 35.10 -3.60
CA LEU A 50 -56.29 35.13 -2.75
C LEU A 50 -55.79 33.71 -2.46
N LEU A 51 -56.71 32.76 -2.24
CA LEU A 51 -56.37 31.34 -2.08
C LEU A 51 -55.65 30.79 -3.31
N VAL A 52 -56.19 31.06 -4.51
CA VAL A 52 -55.58 30.63 -5.77
C VAL A 52 -54.20 31.26 -5.95
N GLY A 53 -54.07 32.57 -5.72
CA GLY A 53 -52.79 33.29 -5.84
C GLY A 53 -51.73 32.75 -4.86
N ALA A 54 -52.10 32.55 -3.59
CA ALA A 54 -51.20 32.00 -2.57
C ALA A 54 -50.77 30.56 -2.88
N THR A 55 -51.70 29.72 -3.35
CA THR A 55 -51.40 28.34 -3.74
C THR A 55 -50.45 28.30 -4.95
N ALA A 56 -50.71 29.14 -5.96
CA ALA A 56 -49.84 29.26 -7.13
C ALA A 56 -48.44 29.73 -6.74
N LEU A 57 -48.34 30.75 -5.88
CA LEU A 57 -47.06 31.26 -5.39
C LEU A 57 -46.26 30.18 -4.64
N LEU A 58 -46.89 29.46 -3.71
CA LEU A 58 -46.23 28.39 -2.96
C LEU A 58 -45.78 27.25 -3.87
N THR A 59 -46.57 26.91 -4.89
CA THR A 59 -46.20 25.90 -5.88
C THR A 59 -44.99 26.35 -6.70
N VAL A 60 -44.97 27.62 -7.15
CA VAL A 60 -43.83 28.19 -7.89
C VAL A 60 -42.58 28.21 -7.03
N LEU A 61 -42.67 28.61 -5.76
CA LEU A 61 -41.53 28.61 -4.85
C LEU A 61 -40.98 27.19 -4.63
N ALA A 62 -41.85 26.20 -4.44
CA ALA A 62 -41.44 24.81 -4.28
C ALA A 62 -40.79 24.23 -5.54
N LEU A 63 -41.32 24.56 -6.73
CA LEU A 63 -40.72 24.15 -8.00
C LEU A 63 -39.39 24.86 -8.27
N PHE A 64 -39.28 26.14 -7.89
CA PHE A 64 -38.06 26.93 -8.04
C PHE A 64 -36.92 26.38 -7.17
N ASP A 65 -37.20 25.94 -5.95
CA ASP A 65 -36.21 25.37 -5.02
C ASP A 65 -35.55 24.10 -5.58
N VAL A 66 -36.30 23.31 -6.36
CA VAL A 66 -35.80 22.06 -6.98
C VAL A 66 -35.36 22.27 -8.44
N LEU A 67 -35.50 23.49 -8.97
CA LEU A 67 -35.24 23.78 -10.37
C LEU A 67 -33.74 23.69 -10.68
N SER A 68 -33.34 22.63 -11.38
CA SER A 68 -31.99 22.45 -11.91
C SER A 68 -31.99 22.67 -13.41
N VAL A 69 -32.05 23.93 -13.86
CA VAL A 69 -32.12 24.29 -15.28
C VAL A 69 -30.99 25.28 -15.65
N PRO A 70 -30.13 24.93 -16.63
CA PRO A 70 -30.03 23.64 -17.29
C PRO A 70 -29.52 22.56 -16.33
N LEU A 71 -29.97 21.31 -16.50
CA LEU A 71 -29.37 20.19 -15.80
C LEU A 71 -27.90 20.11 -16.23
N PRO A 72 -26.92 20.10 -15.31
CA PRO A 72 -25.53 19.99 -15.69
C PRO A 72 -25.27 18.61 -16.31
N LEU A 73 -25.23 18.57 -17.64
CA LEU A 73 -24.90 17.36 -18.40
C LEU A 73 -23.38 17.30 -18.63
N THR A 74 -22.85 16.09 -18.64
CA THR A 74 -21.46 15.84 -19.04
C THR A 74 -21.47 15.13 -20.40
N ALA A 75 -20.68 15.63 -21.35
CA ALA A 75 -20.54 14.98 -22.65
C ALA A 75 -19.88 13.60 -22.49
N ALA A 76 -20.51 12.55 -23.04
CA ALA A 76 -19.97 11.19 -23.07
C ALA A 76 -19.08 10.94 -24.31
N GLY A 77 -18.53 12.01 -24.89
CA GLY A 77 -17.63 11.93 -26.04
C GLY A 77 -16.39 11.10 -25.74
N THR A 78 -15.93 10.34 -26.73
CA THR A 78 -14.81 9.43 -26.60
C THR A 78 -13.70 9.81 -27.59
N PRO A 79 -12.43 9.89 -27.17
CA PRO A 79 -11.32 10.13 -28.08
C PRO A 79 -11.20 9.01 -29.13
N ASP A 80 -11.06 9.38 -30.41
CA ASP A 80 -11.07 8.41 -31.53
C ASP A 80 -9.93 7.38 -31.47
N VAL A 81 -8.86 7.68 -30.72
CA VAL A 81 -7.72 6.80 -30.49
C VAL A 81 -8.14 5.46 -29.92
N TYR A 82 -9.18 5.41 -29.08
CA TYR A 82 -9.64 4.15 -28.49
C TYR A 82 -10.35 3.24 -29.49
N ALA A 83 -11.10 3.82 -30.43
CA ALA A 83 -11.71 3.04 -31.51
C ALA A 83 -10.62 2.47 -32.46
N LYS A 84 -9.58 3.26 -32.75
CA LYS A 84 -8.42 2.81 -33.57
C LYS A 84 -7.66 1.67 -32.90
N ILE A 85 -7.38 1.79 -31.60
CA ILE A 85 -6.76 0.72 -30.80
C ILE A 85 -7.66 -0.53 -30.75
N GLY A 86 -8.97 -0.35 -30.60
CA GLY A 86 -9.94 -1.45 -30.54
C GLY A 86 -10.04 -2.26 -31.82
N ALA A 87 -9.70 -1.67 -32.97
CA ALA A 87 -9.66 -2.35 -34.25
C ALA A 87 -8.46 -3.31 -34.40
N GLU A 88 -7.46 -3.23 -33.52
CA GLU A 88 -6.31 -4.15 -33.56
C GLU A 88 -6.68 -5.52 -32.97
N GLU A 89 -6.45 -6.59 -33.75
CA GLU A 89 -6.71 -7.96 -33.32
C GLU A 89 -5.75 -8.46 -32.23
N ALA A 90 -4.56 -7.86 -32.12
CA ALA A 90 -3.55 -8.28 -31.16
C ALA A 90 -4.03 -8.11 -29.70
N ASP A 91 -3.68 -9.07 -28.85
CA ASP A 91 -3.96 -8.99 -27.41
C ASP A 91 -2.81 -8.27 -26.69
N PHE A 92 -3.14 -7.18 -26.00
CA PHE A 92 -2.21 -6.35 -25.26
C PHE A 92 -2.94 -5.52 -24.21
N THR A 93 -2.19 -5.05 -23.22
CA THR A 93 -2.67 -4.16 -22.16
C THR A 93 -2.42 -2.70 -22.54
N LEU A 94 -3.30 -1.81 -22.10
CA LEU A 94 -3.09 -0.36 -22.15
C LEU A 94 -2.53 0.17 -20.81
N LEU A 95 -1.49 0.99 -20.91
CA LEU A 95 -1.10 1.91 -19.84
C LEU A 95 -1.66 3.28 -20.22
N GLN A 96 -2.38 3.92 -19.30
CA GLN A 96 -3.00 5.23 -19.54
C GLN A 96 -2.43 6.26 -18.58
N LEU A 97 -2.29 7.50 -19.05
CA LEU A 97 -1.98 8.64 -18.19
C LEU A 97 -3.18 9.59 -18.13
N PRO A 98 -3.58 10.03 -16.93
CA PRO A 98 -2.94 9.71 -15.66
C PRO A 98 -3.19 8.25 -15.18
N LEU A 99 -2.22 7.63 -14.49
CA LEU A 99 -2.16 6.17 -14.25
C LEU A 99 -2.96 5.67 -13.03
N GLY A 100 -3.44 6.56 -12.18
CA GLY A 100 -3.90 6.23 -10.83
C GLY A 100 -4.96 5.13 -10.67
N TRP A 101 -4.95 4.57 -9.46
CA TRP A 101 -5.85 3.54 -8.97
C TRP A 101 -6.79 4.09 -7.92
N ARG A 102 -8.06 3.72 -8.02
CA ARG A 102 -9.09 4.10 -7.06
C ARG A 102 -9.88 2.90 -6.57
N ASN A 103 -10.24 2.93 -5.29
CA ASN A 103 -11.24 2.03 -4.75
C ASN A 103 -12.17 2.77 -3.76
N SER A 104 -12.98 2.01 -3.03
CA SER A 104 -13.91 2.55 -2.03
C SER A 104 -13.24 3.15 -0.79
N PHE A 105 -11.94 2.92 -0.60
CA PHE A 105 -11.18 3.25 0.61
C PHE A 105 -10.07 4.28 0.38
N GLY A 106 -9.63 4.49 -0.86
CA GLY A 106 -8.56 5.44 -1.16
C GLY A 106 -8.25 5.55 -2.66
N VAL A 107 -7.25 6.38 -2.94
CA VAL A 107 -6.70 6.64 -4.27
C VAL A 107 -5.18 6.55 -4.17
N TYR A 108 -4.52 6.07 -5.22
CA TYR A 108 -3.07 6.08 -5.38
C TYR A 108 -2.73 6.54 -6.80
N GLY A 109 -1.92 7.59 -6.94
CA GLY A 109 -1.68 8.28 -8.23
C GLY A 109 -2.82 9.23 -8.64
N ALA A 110 -2.63 10.00 -9.71
CA ALA A 110 -3.70 10.83 -10.24
C ALA A 110 -4.65 9.97 -11.07
N GLU A 111 -5.96 10.06 -10.82
CA GLU A 111 -6.94 9.24 -11.56
C GLU A 111 -7.91 10.07 -12.39
N ARG A 112 -8.28 9.53 -13.55
CA ARG A 112 -9.41 10.01 -14.36
C ARG A 112 -10.32 8.82 -14.68
N THR A 113 -11.27 8.55 -13.81
CA THR A 113 -12.29 7.49 -13.93
C THR A 113 -13.02 7.47 -15.28
N GLN A 114 -13.17 8.62 -15.94
CA GLN A 114 -13.71 8.69 -17.30
C GLN A 114 -12.93 7.82 -18.29
N ILE A 115 -11.63 7.63 -18.11
CA ILE A 115 -10.82 6.79 -19.02
C ILE A 115 -11.29 5.34 -18.99
N GLN A 116 -11.72 4.85 -17.82
CA GLN A 116 -12.25 3.49 -17.71
C GLN A 116 -13.56 3.29 -18.46
N TYR A 117 -14.36 4.34 -18.65
CA TYR A 117 -15.51 4.27 -19.54
C TYR A 117 -15.09 3.91 -20.97
N TYR A 118 -13.95 4.40 -21.47
CA TYR A 118 -13.49 4.13 -22.84
C TYR A 118 -13.11 2.67 -23.10
N GLN A 119 -13.04 1.83 -22.07
CA GLN A 119 -12.79 0.39 -22.20
C GLN A 119 -13.83 -0.34 -23.06
N HIS A 120 -15.06 0.17 -23.14
CA HIS A 120 -16.09 -0.41 -24.03
C HIS A 120 -15.71 -0.36 -25.52
N LEU A 121 -14.85 0.59 -25.92
CA LEU A 121 -14.41 0.74 -27.32
C LEU A 121 -13.25 -0.20 -27.65
N HIS A 122 -12.21 -0.20 -26.81
CA HIS A 122 -10.99 -0.93 -27.14
C HIS A 122 -10.99 -2.38 -26.64
N GLN A 123 -11.80 -2.71 -25.63
CA GLN A 123 -11.97 -4.05 -25.05
C GLN A 123 -10.65 -4.73 -24.62
N LYS A 124 -9.62 -3.93 -24.33
CA LYS A 124 -8.31 -4.40 -23.88
C LYS A 124 -8.19 -4.31 -22.35
N PRO A 125 -7.34 -5.13 -21.71
CA PRO A 125 -6.91 -4.91 -20.33
C PRO A 125 -6.29 -3.52 -20.14
N MET A 126 -6.40 -2.97 -18.93
CA MET A 126 -5.80 -1.69 -18.56
C MET A 126 -5.09 -1.82 -17.22
N LEU A 127 -3.98 -1.10 -17.03
CA LEU A 127 -3.24 -1.13 -15.77
C LEU A 127 -3.86 -0.26 -14.67
N GLY A 128 -4.45 0.88 -15.00
CA GLY A 128 -5.05 1.83 -14.05
C GLY A 128 -6.59 1.78 -14.03
N GLY A 129 -7.20 2.53 -13.11
CA GLY A 129 -8.65 2.70 -13.05
C GLY A 129 -9.28 2.52 -11.66
N ASN A 130 -10.60 2.41 -11.63
CA ASN A 130 -11.40 2.33 -10.42
C ASN A 130 -12.08 0.96 -10.27
N ILE A 131 -11.89 0.34 -9.11
CA ILE A 131 -12.54 -0.92 -8.74
C ILE A 131 -13.16 -0.82 -7.34
N SER A 132 -14.40 -1.28 -7.19
CA SER A 132 -15.10 -1.22 -5.91
C SER A 132 -14.57 -2.26 -4.92
N ARG A 133 -14.37 -1.86 -3.66
CA ARG A 133 -13.99 -2.75 -2.53
C ARG A 133 -12.83 -3.69 -2.82
N ALA A 134 -11.79 -3.19 -3.48
CA ALA A 134 -10.56 -3.97 -3.71
C ALA A 134 -9.89 -4.36 -2.38
N PRO A 135 -9.33 -5.57 -2.26
CA PRO A 135 -8.45 -5.94 -1.15
C PRO A 135 -7.26 -4.97 -1.04
N ALA A 136 -6.81 -4.70 0.19
CA ALA A 136 -5.71 -3.77 0.47
C ALA A 136 -4.45 -4.10 -0.35
N PHE A 137 -4.09 -5.38 -0.42
CA PHE A 137 -2.94 -5.88 -1.18
C PHE A 137 -2.85 -5.34 -2.62
N LYS A 138 -3.97 -5.12 -3.33
CA LYS A 138 -3.92 -4.64 -4.72
C LYS A 138 -3.24 -3.28 -4.84
N PHE A 139 -3.43 -2.40 -3.86
CA PHE A 139 -2.77 -1.11 -3.84
C PHE A 139 -1.29 -1.25 -3.45
N ASP A 140 -1.01 -2.10 -2.46
CA ASP A 140 0.35 -2.34 -1.98
C ASP A 140 1.22 -2.97 -3.07
N TYR A 141 0.66 -3.85 -3.89
CA TYR A 141 1.32 -4.40 -5.08
C TYR A 141 1.86 -3.29 -5.99
N TYR A 142 1.02 -2.33 -6.40
CA TYR A 142 1.48 -1.23 -7.27
C TYR A 142 2.41 -0.27 -6.53
N ARG A 143 2.18 -0.03 -5.23
CA ARG A 143 3.07 0.79 -4.40
C ARG A 143 4.45 0.20 -4.23
N ASN A 144 4.62 -1.12 -4.35
CA ASN A 144 5.92 -1.78 -4.19
C ASN A 144 6.72 -1.86 -5.50
N ILE A 145 6.22 -1.27 -6.60
CA ILE A 145 6.89 -1.28 -7.90
C ILE A 145 7.46 0.12 -8.19
N PRO A 146 8.80 0.29 -8.18
CA PRO A 146 9.42 1.61 -8.34
C PRO A 146 8.97 2.43 -9.57
N LEU A 147 8.66 1.79 -10.71
CA LEU A 147 8.10 2.49 -11.89
C LEU A 147 6.77 3.18 -11.55
N PHE A 148 5.87 2.47 -10.88
CA PHE A 148 4.57 3.01 -10.52
C PHE A 148 4.66 4.01 -9.36
N GLN A 149 5.60 3.83 -8.43
CA GLN A 149 5.95 4.85 -7.43
C GLN A 149 6.38 6.15 -8.11
N ALA A 150 7.34 6.09 -9.03
CA ALA A 150 7.85 7.27 -9.74
C ALA A 150 6.75 8.00 -10.51
N ILE A 151 5.89 7.27 -11.24
CA ILE A 151 4.76 7.86 -11.97
C ILE A 151 3.75 8.48 -10.99
N ALA A 152 3.31 7.74 -9.97
CA ALA A 152 2.29 8.21 -9.04
C ALA A 152 2.73 9.44 -8.23
N GLN A 153 3.98 9.46 -7.77
CA GLN A 153 4.56 10.60 -7.04
C GLN A 153 4.76 11.82 -7.96
N THR A 154 5.15 11.61 -9.22
CA THR A 154 5.26 12.70 -10.22
C THR A 154 3.89 13.29 -10.55
N GLU A 155 2.85 12.45 -10.61
CA GLU A 155 1.48 12.89 -10.84
C GLU A 155 0.86 13.60 -9.61
N LEU A 156 1.38 13.36 -8.40
CA LEU A 156 0.89 13.85 -7.11
C LEU A 156 1.98 14.57 -6.27
N PRO A 157 2.65 15.64 -6.74
CA PRO A 157 3.80 16.25 -6.05
C PRO A 157 3.48 16.93 -4.70
N GLN A 158 2.22 16.91 -4.26
CA GLN A 158 1.82 17.37 -2.92
C GLN A 158 2.03 16.28 -1.85
N SER A 159 2.33 15.05 -2.23
CA SER A 159 2.86 14.04 -1.30
C SER A 159 4.36 14.27 -1.13
N ASP A 160 4.73 15.04 -0.10
CA ASP A 160 6.10 15.12 0.42
C ASP A 160 6.52 13.72 0.92
N PRO A 161 7.69 13.15 0.52
CA PRO A 161 8.75 13.74 -0.31
C PRO A 161 8.62 13.48 -1.83
N ALA A 162 9.35 14.30 -2.61
CA ALA A 162 9.54 14.11 -4.05
C ALA A 162 10.17 12.74 -4.40
N VAL A 163 10.05 12.32 -5.66
CA VAL A 163 10.62 11.03 -6.11
C VAL A 163 12.12 10.98 -5.84
N SER A 164 12.56 10.00 -5.06
CA SER A 164 13.98 9.84 -4.75
C SER A 164 14.77 9.42 -6.00
N ALA A 165 16.04 9.84 -6.08
CA ALA A 165 16.93 9.42 -7.16
C ALA A 165 17.07 7.90 -7.25
N GLU A 166 17.06 7.22 -6.11
CA GLU A 166 17.06 5.76 -6.04
C GLU A 166 15.79 5.16 -6.67
N THR A 167 14.61 5.71 -6.38
CA THR A 167 13.34 5.24 -6.96
C THR A 167 13.35 5.42 -8.48
N LEU A 168 13.86 6.56 -8.97
CA LEU A 168 13.98 6.83 -10.41
C LEU A 168 14.94 5.85 -11.10
N GLU A 169 16.10 5.56 -10.49
CA GLU A 169 17.06 4.61 -11.03
C GLU A 169 16.48 3.19 -11.06
N ARG A 170 15.86 2.74 -9.96
CA ARG A 170 15.15 1.44 -9.93
C ARG A 170 13.99 1.39 -10.92
N ALA A 171 13.25 2.49 -11.10
CA ALA A 171 12.19 2.61 -12.09
C ALA A 171 12.73 2.42 -13.51
N LYS A 172 13.84 3.08 -13.84
CA LYS A 172 14.53 2.98 -15.13
C LYS A 172 15.01 1.55 -15.41
N GLN A 173 15.58 0.89 -14.41
CA GLN A 173 16.10 -0.47 -14.54
C GLN A 173 15.02 -1.51 -14.89
N GLN A 174 13.83 -1.42 -14.30
CA GLN A 174 12.76 -2.39 -14.54
C GLN A 174 11.74 -1.98 -15.64
N ALA A 175 11.75 -0.72 -16.08
CA ALA A 175 10.69 -0.15 -16.91
C ALA A 175 10.36 -0.98 -18.15
N ALA A 176 11.39 -1.40 -18.89
CA ALA A 176 11.25 -2.17 -20.11
C ALA A 176 10.70 -3.58 -19.84
N ASP A 177 11.19 -4.25 -18.79
CA ASP A 177 10.74 -5.57 -18.40
C ASP A 177 9.28 -5.57 -17.95
N LEU A 178 8.82 -4.50 -17.29
CA LEU A 178 7.41 -4.35 -16.90
C LEU A 178 6.48 -4.22 -18.11
N MET A 179 6.93 -3.56 -19.19
CA MET A 179 6.14 -3.50 -20.43
C MET A 179 5.97 -4.90 -21.03
N THR A 180 6.97 -5.76 -20.89
CA THR A 180 6.90 -7.17 -21.32
C THR A 180 6.06 -8.02 -20.36
N LEU A 181 6.26 -7.90 -19.04
CA LEU A 181 5.47 -8.60 -18.00
C LEU A 181 3.97 -8.37 -18.17
N TYR A 182 3.55 -7.11 -18.23
CA TYR A 182 2.14 -6.74 -18.33
C TYR A 182 1.59 -6.77 -19.76
N ASN A 183 2.39 -7.19 -20.73
CA ASN A 183 2.01 -7.25 -22.14
C ASN A 183 1.50 -5.89 -22.67
N VAL A 184 2.16 -4.77 -22.31
CA VAL A 184 1.70 -3.42 -22.65
C VAL A 184 1.95 -3.11 -24.13
N GLY A 185 0.89 -2.85 -24.89
CA GLY A 185 1.00 -2.53 -26.32
C GLY A 185 1.13 -1.03 -26.58
N TYR A 186 0.42 -0.23 -25.80
CA TYR A 186 0.35 1.22 -25.97
C TYR A 186 0.35 1.94 -24.62
N VAL A 187 1.03 3.09 -24.61
CA VAL A 187 0.85 4.13 -23.60
C VAL A 187 -0.05 5.22 -24.18
N VAL A 188 -1.21 5.43 -23.57
CA VAL A 188 -2.18 6.46 -23.99
C VAL A 188 -2.09 7.65 -23.05
N ILE A 189 -1.62 8.78 -23.57
CA ILE A 189 -1.43 10.02 -22.81
C ILE A 189 -2.61 10.95 -23.09
N HIS A 190 -3.41 11.27 -22.08
CA HIS A 190 -4.51 12.24 -22.20
C HIS A 190 -4.02 13.66 -22.00
N GLN A 191 -4.58 14.59 -22.77
CA GLN A 191 -4.43 16.01 -22.50
C GLN A 191 -5.02 16.35 -21.13
N PRO A 192 -4.39 17.27 -20.38
CA PRO A 192 -4.92 17.72 -19.11
C PRO A 192 -6.23 18.46 -19.32
N ILE A 193 -7.19 18.26 -18.42
CA ILE A 193 -8.40 19.10 -18.37
C ILE A 193 -8.00 20.41 -17.68
N PRO A 194 -8.20 21.58 -18.31
CA PRO A 194 -7.86 22.87 -17.70
C PRO A 194 -8.45 23.03 -16.30
N GLY A 195 -7.62 23.43 -15.34
CA GLY A 195 -8.02 23.63 -13.93
C GLY A 195 -8.19 22.34 -13.10
N ARG A 196 -8.10 21.14 -13.71
CA ARG A 196 -8.25 19.87 -12.99
C ARG A 196 -6.91 19.38 -12.43
N LYS A 197 -6.57 19.91 -11.25
CA LYS A 197 -5.40 19.48 -10.47
C LYS A 197 -5.56 18.04 -9.94
N PRO A 198 -4.46 17.32 -9.68
CA PRO A 198 -3.06 17.74 -9.87
C PRO A 198 -2.55 17.53 -11.30
N TYR A 199 -3.20 16.68 -12.11
CA TYR A 199 -2.69 16.33 -13.45
C TYR A 199 -2.53 17.51 -14.40
N ALA A 200 -3.37 18.55 -14.28
CA ALA A 200 -3.19 19.78 -15.05
C ALA A 200 -1.84 20.46 -14.83
N ASP A 201 -1.30 20.41 -13.60
CA ASP A 201 -0.01 21.01 -13.25
C ASP A 201 1.15 20.04 -13.51
N THR A 202 0.89 18.72 -13.46
CA THR A 202 1.93 17.68 -13.53
C THR A 202 2.04 17.00 -14.89
N PHE A 203 1.19 17.36 -15.85
CA PHE A 203 1.15 16.76 -17.19
C PHE A 203 2.52 16.76 -17.87
N THR A 204 3.20 17.91 -17.90
CA THR A 204 4.50 18.06 -18.57
C THR A 204 5.57 17.17 -17.93
N ALA A 205 5.67 17.19 -16.59
CA ALA A 205 6.63 16.37 -15.85
C ALA A 205 6.34 14.86 -16.01
N THR A 206 5.07 14.47 -15.90
CA THR A 206 4.64 13.08 -16.08
C THR A 206 4.94 12.59 -17.50
N ARG A 207 4.65 13.42 -18.51
CA ARG A 207 4.96 13.11 -19.90
C ARG A 207 6.46 12.95 -20.11
N GLN A 208 7.28 13.87 -19.61
CA GLN A 208 8.73 13.80 -19.72
C GLN A 208 9.28 12.52 -19.08
N LEU A 209 8.87 12.22 -17.85
CA LEU A 209 9.27 11.00 -17.14
C LEU A 209 8.94 9.74 -17.95
N ILE A 210 7.75 9.68 -18.54
CA ILE A 210 7.31 8.51 -19.29
C ILE A 210 8.13 8.29 -20.57
N PHE A 211 8.51 9.36 -21.27
CA PHE A 211 9.42 9.25 -22.42
C PHE A 211 10.87 8.96 -22.02
N GLU A 212 11.28 9.32 -20.81
CA GLU A 212 12.60 9.01 -20.27
C GLU A 212 12.71 7.53 -19.84
N LEU A 213 11.66 6.99 -19.21
CA LEU A 213 11.69 5.66 -18.60
C LEU A 213 11.21 4.55 -19.55
N LEU A 214 10.16 4.79 -20.34
CA LEU A 214 9.50 3.71 -21.10
C LEU A 214 10.06 3.59 -22.53
N PRO A 215 10.18 2.36 -23.07
CA PRO A 215 10.64 2.14 -24.44
C PRO A 215 9.53 2.47 -25.45
N LEU A 216 9.26 3.74 -25.69
CA LEU A 216 8.18 4.21 -26.57
C LEU A 216 8.68 4.59 -27.95
N GLU A 217 7.82 4.46 -28.96
CA GLU A 217 8.04 5.14 -30.23
C GLU A 217 7.95 6.67 -30.03
N ASN A 218 8.87 7.42 -30.65
CA ASN A 218 8.92 8.89 -30.53
C ASN A 218 7.69 9.58 -31.17
N LYS A 219 7.03 8.93 -32.11
CA LYS A 219 5.83 9.44 -32.79
C LYS A 219 4.61 8.70 -32.26
N ALA A 220 3.51 9.45 -32.07
CA ALA A 220 2.24 8.84 -31.73
C ALA A 220 1.74 7.99 -32.91
N THR A 221 1.37 6.75 -32.63
CA THR A 221 0.77 5.85 -33.62
C THR A 221 -0.66 6.28 -33.93
N TYR A 222 -1.39 6.73 -32.91
CA TYR A 222 -2.72 7.31 -33.05
C TYR A 222 -2.80 8.62 -32.29
N LEU A 223 -3.47 9.60 -32.89
CA LEU A 223 -3.63 10.93 -32.34
C LEU A 223 -5.09 11.37 -32.44
N SER A 224 -5.56 12.00 -31.37
CA SER A 224 -6.84 12.71 -31.23
C SER A 224 -6.59 14.04 -30.50
N PRO A 225 -7.51 15.03 -30.56
CA PRO A 225 -7.36 16.27 -29.82
C PRO A 225 -7.16 16.07 -28.31
N GLU A 226 -7.83 15.06 -27.73
CA GLU A 226 -7.84 14.80 -26.29
C GLU A 226 -6.78 13.80 -25.82
N ALA A 227 -6.22 12.98 -26.71
CA ALA A 227 -5.27 11.92 -26.34
C ALA A 227 -4.36 11.47 -27.50
N ALA A 228 -3.17 11.01 -27.15
CA ALA A 228 -2.21 10.40 -28.07
C ALA A 228 -1.80 9.01 -27.57
N ALA A 229 -1.75 8.01 -28.46
CA ALA A 229 -1.26 6.68 -28.15
C ALA A 229 0.11 6.45 -28.79
N TYR A 230 1.06 6.04 -27.95
CA TYR A 230 2.43 5.72 -28.32
C TYR A 230 2.62 4.21 -28.20
N LYS A 231 3.06 3.58 -29.28
CA LYS A 231 3.36 2.15 -29.29
C LYS A 231 4.58 1.87 -28.43
N VAL A 232 4.54 0.75 -27.72
CA VAL A 232 5.62 0.31 -26.84
C VAL A 232 6.53 -0.68 -27.58
N ASN A 233 7.81 -0.35 -27.67
CA ASN A 233 8.87 -1.21 -28.17
C ASN A 233 9.26 -2.22 -27.09
N ARG A 234 8.36 -3.18 -26.81
CA ARG A 234 8.57 -4.19 -25.77
C ARG A 234 9.82 -5.03 -26.05
N PRO A 235 10.72 -5.19 -25.08
CA PRO A 235 11.78 -6.19 -25.15
C PRO A 235 11.22 -7.60 -25.33
N PRO A 236 11.96 -8.52 -25.99
CA PRO A 236 11.55 -9.91 -26.08
C PRO A 236 11.52 -10.56 -24.70
N VAL A 237 10.61 -11.52 -24.50
CA VAL A 237 10.60 -12.35 -23.28
C VAL A 237 11.94 -13.09 -23.18
N PRO A 238 12.65 -13.01 -22.04
CA PRO A 238 13.94 -13.68 -21.89
C PRO A 238 13.77 -15.20 -21.97
N LYS A 239 14.79 -15.90 -22.51
CA LYS A 239 14.79 -17.37 -22.57
C LYS A 239 14.74 -18.01 -21.17
N THR A 240 15.40 -17.37 -20.22
CA THR A 240 15.41 -17.75 -18.79
C THR A 240 14.98 -16.55 -17.99
N LEU A 241 13.86 -16.67 -17.28
CA LEU A 241 13.43 -15.70 -16.28
C LEU A 241 13.84 -16.24 -14.90
N ARG A 242 14.72 -15.51 -14.22
CA ARG A 242 15.16 -15.82 -12.86
C ARG A 242 14.61 -14.74 -11.92
N LEU A 243 13.91 -15.18 -10.88
CA LEU A 243 13.28 -14.31 -9.89
C LEU A 243 13.90 -14.61 -8.54
N GLU A 244 14.64 -13.66 -7.99
CA GLU A 244 15.18 -13.75 -6.63
C GLU A 244 14.16 -13.14 -5.66
N PHE A 245 13.51 -13.99 -4.89
CA PHE A 245 12.57 -13.57 -3.84
C PHE A 245 13.39 -12.98 -2.68
N GLY A 246 12.83 -12.00 -1.98
CA GLY A 246 13.55 -11.18 -1.00
C GLY A 246 14.35 -10.03 -1.60
N ASP A 247 14.27 -9.82 -2.92
CA ASP A 247 14.83 -8.66 -3.61
C ASP A 247 13.73 -7.87 -4.35
N TRP A 248 13.92 -6.56 -4.50
CA TRP A 248 12.94 -5.66 -5.08
C TRP A 248 12.63 -5.92 -6.57
N PRO A 249 13.55 -6.39 -7.45
CA PRO A 249 13.25 -6.63 -8.86
C PRO A 249 12.22 -7.74 -9.07
N SER A 250 12.04 -8.65 -8.10
CA SER A 250 11.02 -9.69 -8.21
C SER A 250 9.63 -9.23 -7.72
N ALA A 251 9.51 -8.07 -7.06
CA ALA A 251 8.24 -7.55 -6.53
C ALA A 251 7.10 -7.49 -7.58
N PRO A 252 7.32 -7.04 -8.82
CA PRO A 252 6.28 -7.05 -9.86
C PRO A 252 5.75 -8.45 -10.21
N TYR A 253 6.56 -9.49 -9.96
CA TYR A 253 6.21 -10.88 -10.25
C TYR A 253 5.47 -11.54 -9.08
N ARG A 254 5.36 -10.89 -7.91
CA ARG A 254 4.70 -11.43 -6.72
C ARG A 254 3.25 -10.92 -6.62
N GLY A 255 2.28 -11.80 -6.89
CA GLY A 255 0.86 -11.53 -6.69
C GLY A 255 0.43 -11.67 -5.23
N GLU A 256 -0.84 -12.01 -4.98
CA GLU A 256 -1.33 -12.16 -3.61
C GLU A 256 -0.58 -13.27 -2.84
N GLY A 257 -0.53 -13.14 -1.51
CA GLY A 257 -0.16 -14.23 -0.60
C GLY A 257 1.32 -14.30 -0.19
N TRP A 258 2.11 -13.28 -0.49
CA TRP A 258 3.52 -13.17 -0.07
C TRP A 258 3.68 -12.18 1.09
N GLY A 259 4.59 -12.48 2.00
CA GLY A 259 5.12 -11.55 3.01
C GLY A 259 6.13 -10.56 2.42
N GLY A 260 6.70 -9.73 3.28
CA GLY A 260 7.77 -8.78 2.94
C GLY A 260 9.07 -9.47 2.55
N ASP A 261 10.05 -8.68 2.14
CA ASP A 261 11.42 -9.15 1.88
C ASP A 261 12.10 -9.43 3.23
N GLU A 262 12.68 -10.61 3.39
CA GLU A 262 13.34 -11.06 4.62
C GLU A 262 14.64 -11.82 4.30
N LEU A 263 15.52 -11.97 5.30
CA LEU A 263 16.68 -12.86 5.23
C LEU A 263 16.43 -14.11 6.06
N TYR A 264 16.57 -15.28 5.45
CA TYR A 264 16.49 -16.56 6.13
C TYR A 264 17.69 -17.43 5.79
N GLN A 265 18.47 -17.82 6.81
CA GLN A 265 19.72 -18.59 6.67
C GLN A 265 20.71 -17.97 5.66
N GLY A 266 20.77 -16.63 5.62
CA GLY A 266 21.67 -15.88 4.73
C GLY A 266 21.18 -15.73 3.29
N ALA A 267 19.98 -16.21 2.95
CA ALA A 267 19.34 -15.99 1.66
C ALA A 267 18.18 -14.98 1.77
N GLY A 268 18.02 -14.14 0.75
CA GLY A 268 16.80 -13.35 0.58
C GLY A 268 15.61 -14.26 0.31
N VAL A 269 14.49 -14.01 0.99
CA VAL A 269 13.25 -14.79 0.87
C VAL A 269 12.02 -13.89 0.96
N ASN A 270 10.90 -14.39 0.45
CA ASN A 270 9.58 -13.95 0.88
C ASN A 270 8.79 -15.16 1.35
N TRP A 271 8.21 -15.09 2.55
CA TRP A 271 7.34 -16.15 3.05
C TRP A 271 6.02 -16.17 2.29
N SER A 272 5.52 -17.37 1.99
CA SER A 272 4.11 -17.54 1.65
C SER A 272 3.28 -17.46 2.94
N THR A 273 2.50 -16.40 3.09
CA THR A 273 1.72 -16.11 4.30
C THR A 273 0.23 -16.40 4.14
N ALA A 274 -0.21 -16.77 2.93
CA ALA A 274 -1.59 -17.14 2.61
C ALA A 274 -1.68 -18.61 2.13
N PRO A 275 -2.87 -19.25 2.20
CA PRO A 275 -3.04 -20.62 1.72
C PRO A 275 -2.69 -20.78 0.25
N GLU A 276 -2.81 -19.67 -0.50
CA GLU A 276 -2.41 -19.55 -1.89
C GLU A 276 -1.50 -18.35 -2.08
N SER A 277 -0.38 -18.55 -2.77
CA SER A 277 0.50 -17.47 -3.22
C SER A 277 0.65 -17.46 -4.73
N ARG A 278 0.68 -16.28 -5.34
CA ARG A 278 0.70 -16.13 -6.80
C ARG A 278 1.99 -15.57 -7.34
N ILE A 279 2.47 -16.13 -8.43
CA ILE A 279 3.63 -15.64 -9.19
C ILE A 279 3.17 -15.31 -10.60
N PHE A 280 3.48 -14.10 -11.06
CA PHE A 280 3.23 -13.65 -12.42
C PHE A 280 4.46 -13.84 -13.27
N PHE A 281 4.29 -14.12 -14.57
CA PHE A 281 5.41 -14.15 -15.52
C PHE A 281 4.91 -13.94 -16.95
N PRO A 282 5.71 -13.29 -17.82
CA PRO A 282 5.38 -13.19 -19.23
C PRO A 282 5.70 -14.47 -19.99
N TYR A 283 4.93 -14.75 -21.04
CA TYR A 283 5.24 -15.80 -22.00
C TYR A 283 5.00 -15.30 -23.43
N GLN A 284 5.94 -15.60 -24.31
CA GLN A 284 5.78 -15.47 -25.75
C GLN A 284 6.47 -16.66 -26.41
N GLY A 285 5.82 -17.23 -27.43
CA GLY A 285 6.39 -18.32 -28.23
C GLY A 285 5.56 -19.59 -28.24
N ARG A 286 6.25 -20.71 -28.53
CA ARG A 286 5.67 -22.05 -28.64
C ARG A 286 6.51 -23.02 -27.80
N GLY A 287 5.85 -24.07 -27.31
CA GLY A 287 6.52 -25.14 -26.57
C GLY A 287 6.50 -24.95 -25.06
N ASP A 288 6.85 -26.04 -24.39
CA ASP A 288 6.83 -26.17 -22.94
C ASP A 288 7.91 -25.31 -22.30
N ARG A 289 7.72 -24.97 -21.02
CA ARG A 289 8.71 -24.27 -20.20
C ARG A 289 9.11 -25.13 -19.02
N LYS A 290 10.40 -25.11 -18.69
CA LYS A 290 10.90 -25.69 -17.44
C LYS A 290 10.69 -24.68 -16.32
N LEU A 291 10.06 -25.13 -15.24
CA LEU A 291 9.95 -24.42 -13.98
C LEU A 291 10.92 -25.06 -12.98
N SER A 292 11.69 -24.22 -12.30
CA SER A 292 12.52 -24.60 -11.16
C SER A 292 12.22 -23.62 -10.02
N ILE A 293 11.87 -24.14 -8.85
CA ILE A 293 11.59 -23.34 -7.65
C ILE A 293 12.50 -23.82 -6.52
N HIS A 294 13.38 -22.95 -6.04
CA HIS A 294 14.16 -23.19 -4.85
C HIS A 294 13.39 -22.69 -3.63
N LEU A 295 13.06 -23.58 -2.70
CA LEU A 295 12.19 -23.25 -1.57
C LEU A 295 12.52 -24.09 -0.34
N ILE A 296 12.01 -23.65 0.82
CA ILE A 296 12.00 -24.39 2.07
C ILE A 296 10.64 -24.19 2.77
N PRO A 297 10.01 -25.24 3.32
CA PRO A 297 8.83 -25.06 4.16
C PRO A 297 9.23 -24.54 5.55
N PHE A 298 8.34 -23.79 6.19
CA PHE A 298 8.48 -23.49 7.60
C PHE A 298 8.25 -24.76 8.46
N GLY A 299 9.34 -25.27 9.02
CA GLY A 299 9.37 -26.46 9.89
C GLY A 299 9.36 -26.10 11.37
N TYR A 300 8.72 -26.94 12.18
CA TYR A 300 8.69 -26.83 13.65
C TYR A 300 8.41 -28.21 14.25
N ALA A 301 8.71 -28.40 15.54
CA ALA A 301 8.54 -29.68 16.21
C ALA A 301 7.07 -30.14 16.15
N GLY A 302 6.82 -31.33 15.60
CA GLY A 302 5.47 -31.88 15.43
C GLY A 302 4.70 -31.32 14.23
N ALA A 303 5.33 -30.53 13.35
CA ALA A 303 4.67 -30.05 12.14
C ALA A 303 4.18 -31.21 11.26
N PRO A 304 2.92 -31.18 10.78
CA PRO A 304 2.47 -32.11 9.75
C PRO A 304 3.30 -31.96 8.46
N PRO A 305 3.39 -32.99 7.60
CA PRO A 305 4.07 -32.87 6.30
C PRO A 305 3.55 -31.67 5.47
N GLN A 306 4.44 -30.94 4.79
CA GLN A 306 4.02 -29.87 3.87
C GLN A 306 3.91 -30.41 2.46
N THR A 307 2.87 -30.00 1.75
CA THR A 307 2.76 -30.19 0.31
C THR A 307 2.48 -28.85 -0.36
N VAL A 308 2.95 -28.72 -1.59
CA VAL A 308 2.61 -27.61 -2.48
C VAL A 308 1.97 -28.18 -3.74
N LYS A 309 0.78 -27.68 -4.06
CA LYS A 309 0.12 -27.93 -5.34
C LYS A 309 0.32 -26.71 -6.23
N ILE A 310 0.82 -26.94 -7.44
CA ILE A 310 1.12 -25.88 -8.41
C ILE A 310 0.03 -25.86 -9.47
N MET A 311 -0.65 -24.72 -9.60
CA MET A 311 -1.65 -24.45 -10.63
C MET A 311 -1.14 -23.40 -11.60
N LEU A 312 -1.31 -23.63 -12.90
CA LEU A 312 -1.00 -22.67 -13.97
C LEU A 312 -2.30 -22.08 -14.53
N ASN A 313 -2.37 -20.75 -14.54
CA ASN A 313 -3.51 -19.96 -15.02
C ASN A 313 -4.85 -20.42 -14.40
N GLU A 314 -4.82 -20.80 -13.12
CA GLU A 314 -5.95 -21.27 -12.30
C GLU A 314 -6.62 -22.58 -12.77
N MET A 315 -6.45 -22.98 -14.02
CA MET A 315 -7.15 -24.12 -14.62
C MET A 315 -6.30 -25.38 -14.77
N TYR A 316 -4.98 -25.26 -14.88
CA TYR A 316 -4.12 -26.41 -15.17
C TYR A 316 -3.33 -26.83 -13.93
N MET A 317 -3.55 -28.05 -13.43
CA MET A 317 -2.71 -28.62 -12.38
C MET A 317 -1.37 -29.06 -12.97
N VAL A 318 -0.29 -28.40 -12.55
CA VAL A 318 1.07 -28.76 -12.94
C VAL A 318 1.53 -29.99 -12.15
N GLY A 319 1.26 -30.02 -10.83
CA GLY A 319 1.58 -31.16 -9.97
C GLY A 319 1.34 -30.87 -8.49
N VAL A 320 1.52 -31.90 -7.66
CA VAL A 320 1.51 -31.84 -6.20
C VAL A 320 2.82 -32.42 -5.69
N TYR A 321 3.51 -31.68 -4.82
CA TYR A 321 4.86 -32.00 -4.36
C TYR A 321 4.89 -32.00 -2.84
N SER A 322 5.44 -33.07 -2.25
CA SER A 322 5.78 -33.09 -0.83
C SER A 322 7.10 -32.35 -0.60
N LEU A 323 7.16 -31.53 0.44
CA LEU A 323 8.34 -30.73 0.77
C LEU A 323 9.09 -31.34 1.94
N ARG A 324 10.42 -31.42 1.80
CA ARG A 324 11.35 -31.76 2.88
C ARG A 324 11.70 -30.52 3.71
N GLU A 325 12.09 -30.68 4.97
CA GLU A 325 12.43 -29.57 5.89
C GLU A 325 13.86 -29.04 5.67
N GLU A 326 14.27 -28.96 4.42
CA GLU A 326 15.52 -28.39 3.98
C GLU A 326 15.31 -27.59 2.68
N TRP A 327 16.29 -26.74 2.37
CA TRP A 327 16.37 -26.10 1.06
C TRP A 327 16.37 -27.16 -0.04
N GLN A 328 15.41 -27.04 -0.96
CA GLN A 328 15.25 -27.98 -2.05
C GLN A 328 14.77 -27.29 -3.32
N VAL A 329 15.04 -27.94 -4.45
CA VAL A 329 14.58 -27.48 -5.76
C VAL A 329 13.44 -28.37 -6.22
N LEU A 330 12.29 -27.76 -6.50
CA LEU A 330 11.20 -28.41 -7.22
C LEU A 330 11.37 -28.13 -8.71
N GLU A 331 11.29 -29.19 -9.52
CA GLU A 331 11.27 -29.08 -10.97
C GLU A 331 9.91 -29.51 -11.52
N ALA A 332 9.42 -28.76 -12.51
CA ALA A 332 8.19 -29.06 -13.22
C ALA A 332 8.26 -28.62 -14.67
N THR A 333 7.38 -29.18 -15.50
CA THR A 333 7.17 -28.74 -16.88
C THR A 333 5.84 -28.00 -16.96
N LEU A 334 5.88 -26.75 -17.42
CA LEU A 334 4.71 -25.96 -17.77
C LEU A 334 4.36 -26.25 -19.23
N PRO A 335 3.25 -26.94 -19.51
CA PRO A 335 2.95 -27.38 -20.86
C PRO A 335 2.47 -26.21 -21.72
N ALA A 336 2.91 -26.18 -22.98
CA ALA A 336 2.61 -25.14 -23.95
C ALA A 336 1.11 -24.85 -24.08
N LYS A 337 0.29 -25.91 -24.03
CA LYS A 337 -1.18 -25.83 -24.16
C LYS A 337 -1.87 -25.08 -23.02
N ALA A 338 -1.22 -24.94 -21.87
CA ALA A 338 -1.75 -24.24 -20.70
C ALA A 338 -1.16 -22.83 -20.53
N LEU A 339 -0.15 -22.49 -21.33
CA LEU A 339 0.45 -21.17 -21.39
C LEU A 339 -0.31 -20.29 -22.39
N ARG A 340 -0.46 -19.01 -22.05
CA ARG A 340 -1.05 -18.01 -22.94
C ARG A 340 -0.03 -16.93 -23.29
N PRO A 341 -0.06 -16.34 -24.49
CA PRO A 341 0.75 -15.16 -24.77
C PRO A 341 0.49 -14.04 -23.74
N GLY A 342 1.54 -13.33 -23.34
CA GLY A 342 1.46 -12.27 -22.33
C GLY A 342 1.54 -12.80 -20.90
N LEU A 343 0.73 -12.22 -19.99
CA LEU A 343 0.81 -12.45 -18.55
C LEU A 343 0.21 -13.81 -18.14
N ASN A 344 1.01 -14.67 -17.53
CA ASN A 344 0.60 -15.94 -16.94
C ASN A 344 0.69 -15.90 -15.42
N ARG A 345 0.01 -16.84 -14.76
CA ARG A 345 -0.01 -16.96 -13.29
C ARG A 345 0.32 -18.37 -12.85
N LEU A 346 1.29 -18.53 -11.96
CA LEU A 346 1.45 -19.71 -11.13
C LEU A 346 0.79 -19.45 -9.78
N THR A 347 -0.04 -20.38 -9.32
CA THR A 347 -0.61 -20.35 -7.96
C THR A 347 -0.05 -21.54 -7.19
N LEU A 348 0.62 -21.25 -6.08
CA LEU A 348 1.15 -22.23 -5.14
C LEU A 348 0.12 -22.39 -4.02
N GLN A 349 -0.48 -23.57 -3.90
CA GLN A 349 -1.46 -23.90 -2.87
C GLN A 349 -0.78 -24.79 -1.83
N PHE A 350 -0.73 -24.35 -0.57
CA PHE A 350 -0.03 -25.06 0.50
C PHE A 350 -1.02 -25.82 1.40
N SER A 351 -0.65 -27.03 1.82
CA SER A 351 -1.55 -27.87 2.65
C SER A 351 -1.73 -27.39 4.09
N ARG A 352 -0.77 -26.61 4.63
CA ARG A 352 -0.89 -25.99 5.94
C ARG A 352 -0.27 -24.60 5.95
N GLN A 353 -0.68 -23.83 6.95
CA GLN A 353 -0.05 -22.59 7.37
C GLN A 353 0.25 -22.66 8.86
N ALA A 354 1.29 -21.96 9.29
CA ALA A 354 1.57 -21.77 10.69
C ALA A 354 2.13 -20.36 10.90
N ILE A 355 1.72 -19.71 11.97
CA ILE A 355 2.31 -18.45 12.41
C ILE A 355 3.52 -18.84 13.27
N PRO A 356 4.75 -18.41 12.93
CA PRO A 356 5.96 -18.83 13.64
C PRO A 356 5.86 -18.70 15.16
N ARG A 357 5.28 -17.60 15.63
CA ARG A 357 5.00 -17.32 17.05
C ARG A 357 4.12 -18.39 17.74
N GLU A 358 3.15 -18.95 17.03
CA GLU A 358 2.25 -19.98 17.60
C GLU A 358 2.90 -21.37 17.62
N ALA A 359 3.93 -21.57 16.79
CA ALA A 359 4.53 -22.87 16.53
C ALA A 359 5.93 -23.06 17.16
N LEU A 360 6.65 -21.97 17.39
CA LEU A 360 7.97 -21.95 18.02
C LEU A 360 7.85 -21.44 19.46
N PRO A 361 8.72 -21.91 20.37
CA PRO A 361 8.88 -21.25 21.66
C PRO A 361 9.33 -19.79 21.45
N ALA A 362 8.77 -18.86 22.22
CA ALA A 362 9.12 -17.44 22.13
C ALA A 362 10.62 -17.25 22.42
N ASP A 363 11.35 -16.64 21.48
CA ASP A 363 12.72 -16.20 21.72
C ASP A 363 12.68 -14.83 22.40
N THR A 364 12.82 -14.87 23.72
CA THR A 364 12.69 -13.69 24.58
C THR A 364 14.04 -13.16 25.07
N ALA A 365 15.17 -13.72 24.62
CA ALA A 365 16.48 -13.31 25.15
C ALA A 365 16.87 -11.91 24.65
N ILE A 366 17.12 -10.98 25.58
CA ILE A 366 17.59 -9.63 25.24
C ILE A 366 19.10 -9.68 25.01
N GLY A 367 19.49 -10.01 23.78
CA GLY A 367 20.90 -10.06 23.36
C GLY A 367 21.75 -10.93 24.29
N GLY A 368 22.91 -10.41 24.69
CA GLY A 368 23.80 -11.01 25.68
C GLY A 368 23.57 -10.53 27.12
N THR A 369 22.47 -9.83 27.42
CA THR A 369 22.24 -9.23 28.75
C THR A 369 21.98 -10.25 29.87
N GLY A 370 21.60 -11.48 29.50
CA GLY A 370 21.17 -12.52 30.44
C GLY A 370 19.73 -12.37 30.94
N VAL A 371 18.97 -11.39 30.44
CA VAL A 371 17.56 -11.17 30.78
C VAL A 371 16.66 -11.62 29.63
N ASN A 372 15.56 -12.28 29.99
CA ASN A 372 14.49 -12.60 29.06
C ASN A 372 13.35 -11.57 29.20
N ALA A 373 12.83 -11.06 28.09
CA ALA A 373 11.64 -10.25 28.11
C ALA A 373 10.42 -11.11 28.53
N PRO A 374 9.59 -10.62 29.46
CA PRO A 374 8.41 -11.36 29.92
C PRO A 374 7.23 -11.29 28.93
N LEU A 375 7.36 -10.50 27.86
CA LEU A 375 6.38 -10.33 26.79
C LEU A 375 7.08 -9.96 25.49
N ASP A 376 6.31 -9.92 24.41
CA ASP A 376 6.79 -9.57 23.09
C ASP A 376 7.02 -8.08 22.93
N ILE A 377 8.08 -7.72 22.23
CA ILE A 377 8.51 -6.35 22.06
C ILE A 377 8.77 -6.13 20.59
N GLU A 378 8.14 -5.10 20.02
CA GLU A 378 8.35 -4.68 18.65
C GLU A 378 8.73 -3.21 18.62
N ILE A 379 9.85 -2.88 17.99
CA ILE A 379 10.33 -1.51 17.81
C ILE A 379 10.61 -1.29 16.33
N ASN A 380 10.06 -0.22 15.77
CA ASN A 380 10.41 0.23 14.42
C ASN A 380 10.72 1.72 14.44
N SER A 381 11.84 2.10 13.82
CA SER A 381 12.32 3.46 13.74
C SER A 381 12.55 3.85 12.29
N HIS A 382 12.00 5.00 11.89
CA HIS A 382 12.14 5.57 10.56
C HIS A 382 12.24 7.10 10.63
N ALA A 383 12.55 7.75 9.50
CA ALA A 383 12.53 9.21 9.41
C ALA A 383 11.11 9.77 9.68
N ASP A 384 10.10 9.14 9.09
CA ASP A 384 8.72 9.65 9.11
C ASP A 384 7.88 9.14 10.28
N PHE A 385 8.21 7.96 10.81
CA PHE A 385 7.46 7.30 11.87
C PHE A 385 8.40 6.55 12.83
N SER A 386 7.89 6.28 14.03
CA SER A 386 8.53 5.37 14.98
C SER A 386 7.47 4.83 15.91
N PHE A 387 7.59 3.55 16.30
CA PHE A 387 6.73 2.95 17.30
C PHE A 387 7.48 1.90 18.13
N ILE A 388 6.93 1.65 19.31
CA ILE A 388 7.28 0.68 20.32
C ILE A 388 5.95 0.04 20.76
N THR A 389 5.82 -1.26 20.53
CA THR A 389 4.66 -2.07 20.94
C THR A 389 5.14 -3.14 21.91
N VAL A 390 4.38 -3.35 22.98
CA VAL A 390 4.60 -4.43 23.95
C VAL A 390 3.39 -5.34 24.00
N GLY A 391 3.59 -6.65 24.03
CA GLY A 391 2.52 -7.66 23.93
C GLY A 391 2.10 -7.94 22.48
N PHE A 392 1.01 -8.67 22.29
CA PHE A 392 0.56 -9.12 20.97
C PHE A 392 -0.95 -9.26 20.87
N GLY A 393 -1.46 -9.14 19.64
CA GLY A 393 -2.87 -9.30 19.34
C GLY A 393 -3.70 -8.26 20.10
N ALA A 394 -4.75 -8.73 20.78
CA ALA A 394 -5.66 -7.86 21.51
C ALA A 394 -5.05 -7.27 22.80
N GLU A 395 -3.96 -7.85 23.31
CA GLU A 395 -3.26 -7.41 24.53
C GLU A 395 -2.08 -6.48 24.23
N ALA A 396 -1.80 -6.22 22.95
CA ALA A 396 -0.74 -5.31 22.55
C ALA A 396 -1.02 -3.87 23.06
N ALA A 397 -0.03 -3.29 23.72
CA ALA A 397 -0.07 -1.93 24.23
C ALA A 397 0.97 -1.05 23.53
N ASP A 398 0.56 0.19 23.23
CA ASP A 398 1.45 1.21 22.68
C ASP A 398 2.35 1.78 23.78
N ALA A 399 3.64 1.47 23.70
CA ALA A 399 4.68 1.96 24.59
C ALA A 399 5.42 3.19 24.03
N SER A 400 4.95 3.76 22.92
CA SER A 400 5.59 4.91 22.26
C SER A 400 5.15 6.24 22.88
N ALA A 401 6.05 7.23 22.85
CA ALA A 401 5.73 8.62 23.18
C ALA A 401 5.44 9.50 21.93
N HIS A 402 5.63 8.95 20.72
CA HIS A 402 5.29 9.56 19.43
C HIS A 402 5.91 10.94 19.16
N ARG A 403 7.08 11.23 19.75
CA ARG A 403 7.81 12.50 19.58
C ARG A 403 8.91 12.35 18.52
N ARG A 404 9.25 13.44 17.82
CA ARG A 404 10.51 13.54 17.04
C ARG A 404 11.71 13.41 18.00
N GLY A 405 12.83 12.89 17.50
CA GLY A 405 14.01 12.55 18.30
C GLY A 405 13.92 11.13 18.88
N PHE A 406 14.44 10.92 20.08
CA PHE A 406 14.45 9.60 20.73
C PHE A 406 13.28 9.41 21.69
N ASN A 407 12.62 8.27 21.62
CA ASN A 407 11.56 7.84 22.51
C ASN A 407 12.06 6.67 23.35
N VAL A 408 11.77 6.71 24.64
CA VAL A 408 12.20 5.70 25.62
C VAL A 408 10.98 5.14 26.34
N ALA A 409 10.89 3.81 26.45
CA ALA A 409 9.93 3.13 27.31
C ALA A 409 10.67 2.25 28.31
N VAL A 410 10.19 2.23 29.56
CA VAL A 410 10.77 1.44 30.66
C VAL A 410 9.77 0.38 31.06
N LEU A 411 10.19 -0.89 31.04
CA LEU A 411 9.34 -2.02 31.39
C LEU A 411 9.82 -2.71 32.65
N ASN A 412 8.85 -3.15 33.45
CA ASN A 412 9.10 -4.05 34.56
C ASN A 412 9.64 -5.40 34.04
N PRO A 413 10.83 -5.87 34.50
CA PRO A 413 11.48 -7.05 33.94
C PRO A 413 10.75 -8.37 34.24
N GLN A 414 9.84 -8.42 35.21
CA GLN A 414 9.08 -9.64 35.55
C GLN A 414 7.71 -9.69 34.89
N SER A 415 6.99 -8.57 34.85
CA SER A 415 5.60 -8.50 34.35
C SER A 415 5.48 -7.94 32.94
N GLY A 416 6.50 -7.23 32.46
CA GLY A 416 6.47 -6.51 31.18
C GLY A 416 5.64 -5.23 31.19
N GLN A 417 5.04 -4.87 32.33
CA GLN A 417 4.26 -3.65 32.46
C GLN A 417 5.10 -2.42 32.09
N VAL A 418 4.56 -1.56 31.22
CA VAL A 418 5.15 -0.24 30.93
C VAL A 418 5.07 0.62 32.20
N LEU A 419 6.22 0.87 32.81
CA LEU A 419 6.34 1.69 34.00
C LEU A 419 6.37 3.18 33.66
N ASP A 420 7.02 3.53 32.56
CA ASP A 420 7.11 4.90 32.06
C ASP A 420 7.39 4.93 30.55
N LYS A 421 7.01 6.02 29.89
CA LYS A 421 7.37 6.29 28.50
C LYS A 421 7.52 7.78 28.24
N LYS A 422 8.60 8.17 27.57
CA LYS A 422 8.94 9.59 27.35
C LYS A 422 9.66 9.82 26.03
N GLY A 423 9.32 10.91 25.35
CA GLY A 423 9.95 11.33 24.10
C GLY A 423 10.79 12.59 24.28
N PHE A 424 11.92 12.66 23.60
CA PHE A 424 12.89 13.76 23.67
C PHE A 424 13.21 14.24 22.26
N ASP A 425 12.98 15.53 21.99
CA ASP A 425 13.29 16.13 20.67
C ASP A 425 14.76 16.50 20.56
N THR A 426 15.60 15.47 20.58
CA THR A 426 17.06 15.53 20.51
C THR A 426 17.59 16.08 19.17
N ALA A 427 16.71 16.33 18.20
CA ALA A 427 17.01 17.05 16.98
C ALA A 427 16.85 18.57 17.11
N ALA A 428 16.16 19.05 18.15
CA ALA A 428 15.84 20.47 18.30
C ALA A 428 16.94 21.27 18.97
N ASN A 429 17.55 20.75 20.05
CA ASN A 429 18.57 21.46 20.84
C ASN A 429 19.33 20.52 21.80
N PRO A 430 20.50 20.93 22.33
CA PRO A 430 21.28 20.13 23.29
C PRO A 430 20.60 19.89 24.64
N TYR A 431 19.65 20.72 25.06
CA TYR A 431 18.95 20.53 26.34
C TYR A 431 18.02 19.30 26.32
N GLU A 432 17.39 18.99 25.18
CA GLU A 432 16.62 17.75 25.01
C GLU A 432 17.52 16.51 25.03
N ALA A 433 18.72 16.59 24.45
CA ALA A 433 19.72 15.52 24.52
C ALA A 433 20.25 15.32 25.95
N GLU A 434 20.47 16.39 26.70
CA GLU A 434 20.80 16.33 28.13
C GLU A 434 19.64 15.76 28.96
N ALA A 435 18.40 16.16 28.67
CA ALA A 435 17.22 15.62 29.35
C ALA A 435 17.06 14.11 29.13
N LEU A 436 17.33 13.60 27.92
CA LEU A 436 17.36 12.17 27.64
C LEU A 436 18.42 11.44 28.46
N ARG A 437 19.65 11.97 28.52
CA ARG A 437 20.74 11.38 29.31
C ARG A 437 20.41 11.34 30.81
N ASN A 438 19.90 12.44 31.34
CA ASN A 438 19.48 12.53 32.74
C ASN A 438 18.33 11.57 33.05
N TYR A 439 17.39 11.42 32.12
CA TYR A 439 16.31 10.45 32.23
C TYR A 439 16.84 9.02 32.31
N ILE A 440 17.72 8.63 31.37
CA ILE A 440 18.34 7.30 31.36
C ILE A 440 19.15 7.04 32.64
N ALA A 441 19.85 8.05 33.17
CA ALA A 441 20.61 7.94 34.41
C ALA A 441 19.74 7.62 35.63
N GLN A 442 18.48 8.09 35.65
CA GLN A 442 17.53 7.89 36.74
C GLN A 442 16.81 6.54 36.70
N ILE A 443 16.87 5.80 35.58
CA ILE A 443 16.25 4.48 35.46
C ILE A 443 16.94 3.51 36.44
N PRO A 444 16.18 2.77 37.28
CA PRO A 444 16.74 1.74 38.15
C PRO A 444 17.45 0.63 37.39
N ALA A 445 18.56 0.12 37.92
CA ALA A 445 19.27 -1.02 37.34
C ALA A 445 18.36 -2.26 37.23
N GLY A 446 18.53 -3.03 36.16
CA GLY A 446 17.75 -4.23 35.88
C GLY A 446 16.41 -4.02 35.16
N GLN A 447 15.95 -2.77 34.99
CA GLN A 447 14.78 -2.49 34.17
C GLN A 447 15.07 -2.74 32.69
N ILE A 448 14.08 -3.26 31.95
CA ILE A 448 14.15 -3.37 30.49
C ILE A 448 13.86 -1.97 29.92
N VAL A 449 14.70 -1.52 29.00
CA VAL A 449 14.58 -0.19 28.38
C VAL A 449 14.54 -0.32 26.87
N LEU A 450 13.51 0.27 26.28
CA LEU A 450 13.25 0.29 24.85
C LEU A 450 13.53 1.68 24.32
N VAL A 451 14.27 1.77 23.23
CA VAL A 451 14.63 3.04 22.61
C VAL A 451 14.29 3.00 21.12
N SER A 452 13.62 4.04 20.64
CA SER A 452 13.29 4.22 19.22
C SER A 452 13.56 5.64 18.76
N SER A 453 14.01 5.84 17.52
CA SER A 453 14.27 7.18 16.96
C SER A 453 13.28 7.55 15.87
N LYS A 454 12.83 8.81 15.85
CA LYS A 454 12.01 9.39 14.79
C LYS A 454 12.67 10.64 14.22
N GLY A 455 12.89 10.65 12.90
CA GLY A 455 13.51 11.77 12.17
C GLY A 455 14.93 11.45 11.72
N ALA A 456 15.29 11.88 10.50
CA ALA A 456 16.62 11.71 9.93
C ALA A 456 17.73 12.47 10.69
N ASP A 457 17.34 13.43 11.52
CA ASP A 457 18.20 14.26 12.35
C ASP A 457 18.05 13.98 13.85
N ALA A 458 17.43 12.86 14.23
CA ALA A 458 17.17 12.53 15.63
C ALA A 458 18.41 12.55 16.51
N ALA A 459 19.60 12.25 15.97
CA ALA A 459 20.85 12.25 16.70
C ALA A 459 21.64 13.58 16.64
N ALA A 460 21.09 14.66 16.08
CA ALA A 460 21.84 15.89 15.79
C ALA A 460 22.56 16.52 17.01
N PHE A 461 21.98 16.40 18.21
CA PHE A 461 22.56 16.93 19.44
C PHE A 461 22.99 15.85 20.45
N LEU A 462 23.02 14.58 20.05
CA LEU A 462 23.60 13.51 20.88
C LEU A 462 25.13 13.57 20.82
N SER A 463 25.79 13.20 21.92
CA SER A 463 27.25 13.12 22.00
C SER A 463 27.77 11.70 22.26
N GLU A 464 26.90 10.78 22.68
CA GLU A 464 27.23 9.42 23.07
C GLU A 464 26.04 8.48 22.81
N GLY A 465 26.32 7.18 22.71
CA GLY A 465 25.33 6.14 22.54
C GLY A 465 24.66 5.69 23.85
N PHE A 466 24.12 4.48 23.84
CA PHE A 466 23.27 3.93 24.90
C PHE A 466 23.98 2.85 25.73
N ALA A 467 25.28 3.00 25.99
CA ALA A 467 26.09 2.03 26.75
C ALA A 467 25.50 1.67 28.13
N ALA A 468 24.86 2.62 28.82
CA ALA A 468 24.23 2.37 30.11
C ALA A 468 23.03 1.40 30.04
N LEU A 469 22.52 1.12 28.84
CA LEU A 469 21.43 0.18 28.55
C LEU A 469 21.95 -1.12 27.90
N GLY A 470 23.27 -1.27 27.80
CA GLY A 470 23.94 -2.36 27.10
C GLY A 470 24.10 -2.16 25.59
N GLY A 471 23.74 -0.99 25.03
CA GLY A 471 24.02 -0.66 23.62
C GLY A 471 25.47 -0.26 23.38
N SER A 472 25.78 0.19 22.17
CA SER A 472 27.09 0.78 21.84
C SER A 472 27.31 2.10 22.58
N LYS A 473 28.57 2.38 22.94
CA LYS A 473 29.01 3.68 23.47
C LYS A 473 29.09 4.76 22.39
N ASP A 474 29.35 4.35 21.15
CA ASP A 474 29.45 5.27 20.02
C ASP A 474 28.08 5.82 19.63
N LEU A 475 28.10 6.99 18.98
CA LEU A 475 26.89 7.63 18.47
C LEU A 475 26.17 6.71 17.48
N PRO A 476 24.86 6.46 17.67
CA PRO A 476 24.12 5.60 16.78
C PRO A 476 23.89 6.27 15.43
N GLY A 477 24.00 5.49 14.35
CA GLY A 477 23.39 5.87 13.07
C GLY A 477 21.87 5.90 13.22
N VAL A 478 21.20 6.91 12.65
CA VAL A 478 19.74 7.00 12.63
C VAL A 478 19.19 6.61 11.25
N PRO A 479 18.01 5.95 11.17
CA PRO A 479 17.15 5.51 12.27
C PRO A 479 17.80 4.46 13.18
N TYR A 480 17.43 4.43 14.47
CA TYR A 480 18.00 3.59 15.53
C TYR A 480 16.93 2.99 16.43
N SER A 481 17.07 1.70 16.76
CA SER A 481 16.21 0.96 17.69
C SER A 481 17.07 0.13 18.64
N LEU A 482 16.69 0.06 19.93
CA LEU A 482 17.35 -0.75 20.94
C LEU A 482 16.36 -1.40 21.91
N ILE A 483 16.60 -2.67 22.24
CA ILE A 483 16.02 -3.41 23.37
C ILE A 483 17.17 -3.75 24.30
N GLY A 484 17.24 -3.08 25.46
CA GLY A 484 18.34 -3.21 26.41
C GLY A 484 17.89 -3.37 27.85
N VAL A 485 18.87 -3.50 28.74
CA VAL A 485 18.66 -3.61 30.19
C VAL A 485 19.56 -2.60 30.88
N LYS A 486 18.98 -1.78 31.77
CA LYS A 486 19.74 -0.77 32.50
C LYS A 486 20.83 -1.43 33.34
N GLY A 487 22.09 -1.08 33.08
CA GLY A 487 23.27 -1.61 33.76
C GLY A 487 23.86 -2.89 33.15
N ALA A 488 23.35 -3.35 32.01
CA ALA A 488 23.98 -4.45 31.26
C ALA A 488 25.31 -4.03 30.64
N ALA A 489 26.15 -5.02 30.31
CA ALA A 489 27.46 -4.79 29.70
C ALA A 489 27.32 -4.09 28.34
N GLU A 490 28.26 -3.22 28.00
CA GLU A 490 28.31 -2.55 26.69
C GLU A 490 28.27 -3.58 25.54
N GLY A 491 27.47 -3.32 24.52
CA GLY A 491 27.27 -4.21 23.37
C GLY A 491 26.48 -5.49 23.64
N SER A 492 25.88 -5.65 24.83
CA SER A 492 25.05 -6.83 25.15
C SER A 492 23.56 -6.67 24.79
N ALA A 493 23.08 -5.46 24.53
CA ALA A 493 21.71 -5.20 24.11
C ALA A 493 21.46 -5.63 22.66
N LEU A 494 20.19 -5.73 22.26
CA LEU A 494 19.82 -5.81 20.86
C LEU A 494 19.72 -4.39 20.30
N GLU A 495 20.52 -4.06 19.31
CA GLU A 495 20.47 -2.76 18.63
C GLU A 495 20.56 -2.88 17.10
N ARG A 496 19.91 -1.96 16.40
CA ARG A 496 19.91 -1.86 14.94
C ARG A 496 19.90 -0.39 14.50
N PHE A 497 20.61 -0.11 13.42
CA PHE A 497 20.61 1.18 12.72
C PHE A 497 20.37 0.99 11.22
N GLY A 498 19.86 2.02 10.53
CA GLY A 498 19.45 1.92 9.12
C GLY A 498 18.04 1.31 9.02
N GLU A 499 17.94 0.01 8.74
CA GLU A 499 16.70 -0.76 8.92
C GLU A 499 16.50 -1.08 10.40
N ALA A 500 16.15 -0.04 11.17
CA ALA A 500 16.05 -0.11 12.63
C ALA A 500 14.74 -0.76 13.10
N TYR A 501 14.50 -2.00 12.68
CA TYR A 501 13.44 -2.86 13.16
C TYR A 501 13.99 -3.91 14.12
N LEU A 502 13.41 -3.99 15.32
CA LEU A 502 13.70 -5.01 16.31
C LEU A 502 12.39 -5.68 16.72
N ARG A 503 12.41 -7.01 16.78
CA ARG A 503 11.33 -7.80 17.34
C ARG A 503 11.88 -8.89 18.23
N LEU A 504 11.25 -9.07 19.39
CA LEU A 504 11.56 -10.10 20.37
C LEU A 504 10.24 -10.73 20.79
N GLY A 505 10.15 -12.06 20.83
CA GLY A 505 8.89 -12.79 21.01
C GLY A 505 8.18 -13.20 19.71
#